data_AF-A0A435XHL0-F1
#
_entry.id   AF-A0A435XHL0-F1
#
_cell.length_a   1.000
_cell.length_b   1.000
_cell.length_c   1.000
_cell.angle_alpha   90.00
_cell.angle_beta   90.00
_cell.angle_gamma   90.00
#
_symmetry.space_group_name_H-M   'P 1'
#
loop_
_entity.id
_entity.type
_entity.pdbx_description
1 polymer ?
#
loop_
_entity_poly.entity_id
_entity_poly.type
_entity_poly.pdbx_seq_one_letter_code
_entity_poly.pdbx_strand_id
1 'polypeptide(L)' 'MIAIYTVWYNFIKMHKTLKMTPPMAAGVSQTLWSMEDLFEKMDAVAPKPGKRGPYKKKVA' A
#
# COMPACT_ATOMS: atom_id res chain seq x y z
N MET A 1 6.81 5.37 6.99
CA MET A 1 7.22 3.99 6.62
C MET A 1 6.22 2.90 7.02
N ILE A 2 5.08 3.21 7.67
CA ILE A 2 4.19 2.20 8.26
C ILE A 2 3.22 1.60 7.21
N ALA A 3 2.59 2.43 6.38
CA ALA A 3 1.50 1.99 5.48
C ALA A 3 1.91 0.87 4.51
N ILE A 4 3.02 1.04 3.79
CA ILE A 4 3.49 0.03 2.81
C ILE A 4 3.86 -1.28 3.51
N TYR A 5 4.53 -1.18 4.66
CA TYR A 5 4.90 -2.36 5.46
C TYR A 5 3.67 -3.11 5.97
N THR A 6 2.66 -2.38 6.47
CA THR A 6 1.42 -3.01 6.96
C THR A 6 0.67 -3.75 5.85
N VAL A 7 0.65 -3.21 4.62
CA VAL A 7 0.00 -3.90 3.50
C VAL A 7 0.79 -5.14 3.09
N TRP A 8 2.12 -5.03 2.97
CA TRP A 8 2.97 -6.17 2.61
C TRP A 8 2.87 -7.32 3.62
N TYR A 9 2.94 -7.02 4.91
CA TYR A 9 2.89 -8.06 5.95
C TYR A 9 1.52 -8.77 6.02
N ASN A 10 0.44 -8.03 5.82
CA ASN A 10 -0.92 -8.58 5.94
C ASN A 10 -1.42 -9.26 4.67
N PHE A 11 -1.10 -8.75 3.47
CA PHE A 11 -1.72 -9.21 2.22
C PHE A 11 -0.80 -10.04 1.32
N ILE A 12 0.52 -9.89 1.45
CA ILE A 12 1.51 -10.50 0.54
C ILE A 12 2.31 -11.59 1.25
N LYS A 13 2.74 -11.33 2.48
CA LYS A 13 3.56 -12.27 3.24
C LYS A 13 2.71 -13.39 3.84
N MET A 14 3.06 -14.64 3.53
CA MET A 14 2.51 -15.79 4.25
C MET A 14 2.95 -15.79 5.73
N HIS A 15 1.98 -15.87 6.63
CA HIS A 15 2.27 -15.94 8.06
C HIS A 15 2.81 -17.33 8.41
N LYS A 16 3.95 -17.40 9.10
CA LYS A 16 4.66 -18.67 9.35
C LYS A 16 3.82 -19.70 10.12
N THR A 17 3.04 -19.24 11.08
CA THR A 17 2.18 -20.07 11.95
C THR A 17 0.85 -20.42 11.30
N LEU A 18 0.14 -19.43 10.74
CA LEU A 18 -1.19 -19.62 10.16
C LEU A 18 -1.13 -20.28 8.77
N LYS A 19 0.04 -20.31 8.12
CA LYS A 19 0.24 -20.81 6.74
C LYS A 19 -0.62 -20.11 5.68
N MET A 20 -1.33 -19.06 6.06
CA MET A 20 -2.18 -18.21 5.23
C MET A 20 -2.01 -16.75 5.67
N THR A 21 -2.54 -15.82 4.88
CA THR A 21 -2.50 -14.40 5.24
C THR A 21 -3.50 -14.08 6.35
N PRO A 22 -3.19 -13.17 7.30
CA PRO A 22 -4.10 -12.81 8.38
C PRO A 22 -5.52 -12.39 7.94
N PRO A 23 -5.70 -11.58 6.85
CA PRO A 23 -7.03 -11.24 6.33
C PRO A 23 -7.81 -12.44 5.82
N MET A 24 -7.12 -13.49 5.35
CA MET A 24 -7.74 -14.73 4.88
C MET A 24 -8.19 -15.59 6.04
N ALA A 25 -7.39 -15.67 7.12
CA ALA A 25 -7.81 -16.31 8.36
C ALA A 25 -9.00 -15.59 9.02
N ALA A 26 -9.06 -14.26 8.89
CA ALA A 26 -10.15 -13.44 9.41
C ALA A 26 -11.40 -13.41 8.50
N GLY A 27 -11.38 -14.05 7.33
CA GLY A 27 -12.49 -14.05 6.37
C GLY A 27 -12.74 -12.70 5.68
N VAL A 28 -11.80 -11.76 5.77
CA VAL A 28 -11.90 -10.41 5.20
C VAL A 28 -11.51 -10.40 3.71
N SER A 29 -10.53 -11.21 3.33
CA SER A 29 -10.08 -11.34 1.93
C SER A 29 -9.85 -12.81 1.59
N GLN A 30 -10.39 -13.26 0.46
CA GLN A 30 -10.20 -14.63 -0.03
C GLN A 30 -9.02 -14.75 -0.99
N THR A 31 -8.44 -13.63 -1.45
CA THR A 31 -7.34 -13.62 -2.42
C THR A 31 -6.01 -13.26 -1.77
N LEU A 32 -4.96 -13.98 -2.16
CA LEU A 32 -3.58 -13.62 -1.89
C LEU A 32 -3.18 -12.51 -2.88
N TRP A 33 -2.52 -11.46 -2.39
CA TRP A 33 -2.04 -10.38 -3.26
C TRP A 33 -0.61 -10.64 -3.70
N SER A 34 -0.29 -10.34 -4.96
CA SER A 34 1.08 -10.25 -5.44
C SER A 34 1.68 -8.88 -5.14
N MET A 35 3.01 -8.74 -5.26
CA MET A 35 3.66 -7.42 -5.19
C MET A 35 3.24 -6.53 -6.37
N GLU A 36 2.96 -7.11 -7.53
CA GLU A 36 2.51 -6.38 -8.72
C GLU A 36 1.14 -5.75 -8.50
N ASP A 37 0.18 -6.50 -7.94
CA ASP A 37 -1.17 -5.99 -7.60
C ASP A 37 -1.11 -4.80 -6.64
N LEU A 38 -0.14 -4.80 -5.72
CA LEU A 38 0.06 -3.70 -4.78
C LEU A 38 0.50 -2.42 -5.51
N PHE A 39 1.48 -2.54 -6.41
CA PHE A 39 1.96 -1.39 -7.17
C PHE A 39 0.88 -0.85 -8.12
N GLU A 40 0.15 -1.72 -8.80
CA GLU A 40 -0.94 -1.31 -9.69
C GLU A 40 -2.03 -0.53 -8.92
N LYS A 41 -2.40 -0.98 -7.72
CA LYS A 41 -3.35 -0.25 -6.86
C LYS A 41 -2.78 1.06 -6.34
N MET A 42 -1.49 1.11 -6.03
CA MET A 42 -0.83 2.35 -5.63
C MET A 42 -0.84 3.38 -6.76
N ASP A 43 -0.53 2.97 -7.99
CA ASP A 43 -0.53 3.83 -9.17
C ASP A 43 -1.95 4.30 -9.52
N ALA A 44 -2.96 3.44 -9.36
CA ALA A 44 -4.36 3.81 -9.56
C ALA A 44 -4.85 4.89 -8.58
N VAL A 45 -4.31 4.92 -7.36
CA VAL A 45 -4.69 5.89 -6.31
C VAL A 45 -3.79 7.14 -6.35
N ALA A 46 -2.61 7.07 -6.97
CA ALA A 46 -1.66 8.17 -6.99
C ALA A 46 -2.29 9.41 -7.67
N PRO A 47 -2.33 10.57 -6.98
CA PRO A 47 -2.82 11.79 -7.61
C PRO A 47 -1.89 12.16 -8.78
N LYS A 48 -2.47 12.52 -9.93
CA LYS A 48 -1.68 12.98 -11.08
C LYS A 48 -0.72 14.09 -10.61
N PRO A 49 0.60 13.95 -10.84
CA PRO A 49 1.55 14.97 -10.41
C PRO A 49 1.19 16.31 -11.06
N GLY A 50 0.71 17.25 -10.24
CA GLY A 50 0.38 18.59 -10.70
C GLY A 50 1.63 19.43 -10.94
N LYS A 51 1.49 20.52 -11.71
CA LYS A 51 2.56 21.53 -11.83
C LYS A 51 2.85 22.09 -10.44
N ARG A 52 4.12 22.01 -10.01
CA ARG A 52 4.59 22.61 -8.75
C ARG A 52 4.27 24.10 -8.75
N GLY A 53 3.60 24.58 -7.70
CA GLY A 53 3.31 26.00 -7.51
C GLY A 53 4.57 26.84 -7.23
N PRO A 54 4.49 28.17 -7.39
CA PRO A 54 5.60 29.08 -7.11
C PRO A 54 6.06 29.00 -5.64
N TYR A 55 7.35 29.19 -5.40
CA TYR A 55 7.93 29.18 -4.04
C TYR A 55 7.42 30.37 -3.23
N LYS A 56 7.16 30.16 -1.92
CA LYS A 56 6.74 31.23 -1.01
C LYS A 56 7.86 32.27 -0.90
N LYS A 57 7.59 33.51 -1.33
CA LYS A 57 8.49 34.63 -1.10
C LYS A 57 8.48 34.98 0.39
N LYS A 58 9.66 35.08 1.01
CA LYS A 58 9.76 35.64 2.37
C LYS A 58 9.45 37.13 2.28
N VAL A 59 8.53 37.60 3.11
CA VAL A 59 8.29 39.04 3.31
C VAL A 59 9.37 39.53 4.29
N ALA A 60 10.03 40.63 3.96
CA ALA A 60 11.01 41.29 4.80
C ALA A 60 10.33 42.06 5.94
#